data_AF-A0A3B9BL45-F1
#
_entry.id   AF-A0A3B9BL45-F1
#
_cell.length_a   1.000
_cell.length_b   1.000
_cell.length_c   1.000
_cell.angle_alpha   90.00
_cell.angle_beta   90.00
_cell.angle_gamma   90.00
#
_symmetry.space_group_name_H-M   'P 1'
#
loop_
_entity.id
_entity.type
_entity.pdbx_description
1 polymer ?
#
loop_
_entity_poly.entity_id
_entity_poly.type
_entity_poly.pdbx_seq_one_letter_code
_entity_poly.pdbx_strand_id
1 'polypeptide(L)' 'MRTLTFKTVDGGTISGSELLDPVWEGMVAYHSTTVYDTAREQTRASIVRQLEKLADSDQLIAEFDRLETPLAAAAE' A
#
# COMPACT_ATOMS: atom_id res chain seq x y z
N MET A 1 -20.11 10.50 15.70
CA MET A 1 -19.58 11.76 15.12
C MET A 1 -20.09 12.04 13.72
N ARG A 2 -20.29 11.04 12.85
CA ARG A 2 -20.87 11.23 11.50
C ARG A 2 -22.23 11.95 11.47
N THR A 3 -23.06 11.75 12.49
CA THR A 3 -24.38 12.40 12.63
C THR A 3 -24.34 13.80 13.24
N LEU A 4 -23.16 14.27 13.65
CA LEU A 4 -23.00 15.59 14.27
C LEU A 4 -22.68 16.64 13.21
N THR A 5 -22.91 17.90 13.56
CA THR A 5 -22.58 19.06 12.73
C THR A 5 -21.40 19.82 13.33
N PHE A 6 -20.43 20.19 12.52
CA PHE A 6 -19.25 20.94 12.92
C PHE A 6 -19.34 22.39 12.44
N LYS A 7 -18.90 23.35 13.26
CA LYS A 7 -18.75 24.74 12.84
C LYS A 7 -17.42 24.93 12.11
N THR A 8 -17.46 25.63 10.99
CA THR A 8 -16.28 26.00 10.22
C THR A 8 -15.73 27.36 10.67
N VAL A 9 -14.47 27.64 10.31
CA VAL A 9 -13.75 28.86 10.75
C VAL A 9 -14.35 30.16 10.19
N ASP A 10 -15.08 30.06 9.07
CA ASP A 10 -15.82 31.15 8.43
C ASP A 10 -17.25 31.32 8.98
N GLY A 11 -17.60 30.59 10.04
CA GLY A 11 -18.92 30.66 10.69
C GLY A 11 -19.99 29.79 10.05
N GLY A 12 -19.65 29.03 9.00
CA GLY A 12 -20.53 28.02 8.40
C GLY A 12 -20.65 26.73 9.21
N THR A 13 -21.30 25.74 8.60
CA THR A 13 -21.46 24.39 9.18
C THR A 13 -21.26 23.31 8.15
N ILE A 14 -20.62 22.20 8.54
CA ILE A 14 -20.46 21.00 7.72
C ILE A 14 -20.96 19.77 8.47
N SER A 15 -21.56 18.82 7.74
CA SER A 15 -21.98 17.55 8.32
C SER A 15 -20.78 16.66 8.65
N GLY A 16 -20.87 15.89 9.73
CA GLY A 16 -19.78 15.00 10.14
C GLY A 16 -19.48 13.90 9.12
N SER A 17 -20.48 13.42 8.39
CA SER A 17 -20.30 12.47 7.28
C SER A 17 -19.52 13.08 6.13
N GLU A 18 -19.85 14.30 5.71
CA GLU A 18 -19.17 14.98 4.61
C GLU A 18 -17.69 15.27 4.94
N LEU A 19 -17.38 15.53 6.21
CA LEU A 19 -16.02 15.74 6.66
C LEU A 19 -15.20 14.43 6.79
N LEU A 20 -15.81 13.37 7.31
CA LEU A 20 -15.07 12.17 7.73
C LEU A 20 -15.08 11.04 6.70
N ASP A 21 -16.18 10.88 5.95
CA ASP A 21 -16.36 9.75 5.05
C ASP A 21 -15.32 9.72 3.92
N PRO A 22 -14.91 10.85 3.29
CA PRO A 22 -13.87 10.82 2.26
C PRO A 22 -12.51 10.32 2.78
N VAL A 23 -12.15 10.70 4.01
CA VAL A 23 -10.90 10.24 4.64
C VAL A 23 -11.00 8.74 4.96
N TRP A 24 -12.16 8.30 5.47
CA TRP A 24 -12.40 6.90 5.78
C TRP A 24 -12.37 6.00 4.54
N GLU A 25 -13.00 6.42 3.44
CA GLU A 25 -12.96 5.72 2.15
C GLU A 25 -11.52 5.56 1.65
N GLY A 26 -10.72 6.63 1.75
CA GLY A 26 -9.28 6.57 1.44
C GLY A 26 -8.52 5.58 2.33
N MET A 27 -8.83 5.53 3.64
CA MET A 27 -8.23 4.55 4.55
C MET A 27 -8.62 3.11 4.19
N VAL A 28 -9.88 2.86 3.83
CA VAL A 28 -10.35 1.54 3.42
C VAL A 28 -9.61 1.09 2.17
N ALA A 29 -9.57 1.94 1.13
CA ALA A 29 -8.86 1.64 -0.11
C ALA A 29 -7.36 1.37 0.12
N TYR A 30 -6.73 2.16 0.98
CA TYR A 30 -5.31 1.97 1.30
C TYR A 30 -5.07 0.61 1.98
N HIS A 31 -5.87 0.27 2.99
CA HIS A 31 -5.69 -0.98 3.74
C HIS A 31 -6.18 -2.22 2.99
N SER A 32 -7.05 -2.08 1.98
CA SER A 32 -7.50 -3.23 1.19
C SER A 32 -6.44 -3.74 0.22
N THR A 33 -5.61 -2.85 -0.34
CA THR A 33 -4.77 -3.20 -1.49
C THR A 33 -3.47 -2.43 -1.50
N THR A 34 -3.53 -1.10 -1.43
CA THR A 34 -2.35 -0.24 -1.62
C THR A 34 -1.22 -0.54 -0.63
N VAL A 35 -1.56 -0.81 0.64
CA VAL A 35 -0.55 -1.12 1.67
C VAL A 35 0.20 -2.40 1.37
N TYR A 36 -0.45 -3.40 0.78
CA TYR A 36 0.15 -4.68 0.45
C TYR A 36 1.06 -4.57 -0.77
N ASP A 37 0.61 -3.88 -1.82
CA ASP A 37 1.42 -3.63 -3.01
C ASP A 37 2.66 -2.81 -2.67
N THR A 38 2.48 -1.75 -1.87
CA THR A 38 3.58 -0.91 -1.38
C THR A 38 4.57 -1.73 -0.54
N ALA A 39 4.07 -2.57 0.38
CA ALA A 39 4.92 -3.42 1.20
C ALA A 39 5.69 -4.46 0.38
N ARG A 40 5.06 -5.04 -0.65
CA ARG A 40 5.71 -5.97 -1.59
C ARG A 40 6.85 -5.27 -2.34
N GLU A 41 6.60 -4.09 -2.89
CA GLU A 41 7.62 -3.32 -3.62
C GLU A 41 8.79 -2.91 -2.71
N GLN A 42 8.50 -2.41 -1.51
CA GLN A 42 9.51 -2.03 -0.53
C GLN A 42 10.36 -3.23 -0.08
N THR A 43 9.70 -4.37 0.18
CA THR A 43 10.37 -5.62 0.55
C THR A 43 11.26 -6.11 -0.58
N ARG A 44 10.75 -6.13 -1.82
CA ARG A 44 11.53 -6.51 -3.02
C ARG A 44 12.77 -5.63 -3.15
N ALA A 45 12.61 -4.30 -3.10
CA ALA A 45 13.74 -3.38 -3.18
C ALA A 45 14.77 -3.60 -2.05
N SER A 46 14.31 -3.95 -0.84
CA SER A 46 15.20 -4.28 0.27
C SER A 46 15.99 -5.55 0.03
N ILE A 47 15.36 -6.60 -0.51
CA ILE A 47 16.01 -7.88 -0.85
C ILE A 47 17.04 -7.67 -1.95
N VAL A 48 16.68 -6.97 -3.03
CA VAL A 48 17.61 -6.68 -4.14
C VAL A 48 18.86 -5.95 -3.64
N ARG A 49 18.69 -4.91 -2.81
CA ARG A 49 19.83 -4.21 -2.18
C ARG A 49 20.73 -5.09 -1.31
N GLN A 50 20.20 -6.18 -0.76
CA GLN A 50 21.00 -7.15 -0.01
C GLN A 50 21.76 -8.09 -0.95
N LEU A 51 21.13 -8.53 -2.05
CA LEU A 51 21.74 -9.39 -3.05
C LEU A 51 22.87 -8.70 -3.82
N GLU A 52 22.72 -7.40 -4.11
CA GLU A 52 23.75 -6.57 -4.76
C GLU A 52 25.10 -6.53 -4.01
N LYS A 53 25.13 -6.90 -2.72
CA LYS A 53 26.35 -6.94 -1.90
C LYS A 53 27.13 -8.26 -2.03
N LEU A 54 26.59 -9.22 -2.76
CA LEU A 54 27.16 -10.56 -2.91
C LEU A 54 27.93 -10.67 -4.23
N ALA A 55 28.92 -11.56 -4.28
CA ALA A 55 29.77 -11.74 -5.46
C ALA A 55 28.99 -12.23 -6.70
N ASP A 56 27.91 -13.00 -6.49
CA ASP A 56 27.07 -13.58 -7.55
C ASP A 56 25.73 -12.83 -7.69
N SER A 57 25.72 -11.52 -7.46
CA SER A 57 24.50 -10.68 -7.38
C SER A 57 23.54 -10.89 -8.54
N ASP A 58 24.04 -10.87 -9.78
CA ASP A 58 23.23 -10.93 -10.98
C ASP A 58 22.50 -12.27 -11.13
N GLN A 59 23.17 -13.37 -10.78
CA GLN A 59 22.57 -14.70 -10.79
C GLN A 59 21.52 -14.85 -9.69
N LEU A 60 21.79 -14.32 -8.50
CA LEU A 60 20.87 -14.38 -7.37
C LEU A 60 19.60 -13.55 -7.58
N ILE A 61 19.73 -12.36 -8.18
CA ILE A 61 18.57 -11.53 -8.55
C ILE A 61 17.73 -12.23 -9.62
N ALA A 62 18.37 -12.80 -10.65
CA ALA A 62 17.66 -13.55 -11.69
C ALA A 62 16.96 -14.81 -11.14
N GLU A 63 17.53 -15.46 -10.12
CA GLU A 63 16.88 -16.58 -9.42
C GLU A 63 15.70 -16.11 -8.56
N PHE A 64 15.88 -15.02 -7.83
CA PHE A 64 14.80 -14.41 -7.05
C PHE A 64 13.60 -14.04 -7.94
N ASP A 65 13.83 -13.40 -9.09
CA ASP A 65 12.77 -13.03 -10.03
C ASP A 65 12.05 -14.25 -10.62
N ARG A 66 12.76 -15.37 -10.85
CA ARG A 66 12.14 -16.63 -11.28
C ARG A 66 11.18 -17.20 -10.23
N LEU A 67 11.47 -17.01 -8.94
CA LEU A 67 10.63 -17.45 -7.82
C LEU A 67 9.38 -16.58 -7.60
N GLU A 68 9.29 -15.42 -8.25
CA GLU A 68 8.10 -14.56 -8.19
C GLU A 68 6.96 -15.06 -9.09
N THR A 69 7.30 -15.83 -10.13
CA THR A 69 6.38 -16.35 -11.16
C THR A 69 5.45 -17.51 -10.71
N PRO A 70 5.82 -18.45 -9.81
CA PRO A 70 5.00 -19.63 -9.52
C PRO A 70 3.70 -19.36 -8.75
N LEU A 71 3.55 -18.22 -8.06
CA LEU A 71 2.35 -17.95 -7.26
C LEU A 71 1.20 -17.32 -8.06
N ALA A 72 1.50 -16.60 -9.15
CA ALA A 72 0.47 -15.98 -9.98
C ALA A 72 -0.30 -16.99 -10.85
N ALA A 73 0.32 -18.12 -11.19
CA ALA A 73 -0.29 -19.18 -12.00
C ALA A 73 -1.13 -20.19 -11.20
N ALA A 74 -1.11 -20.13 -9.85
CA ALA A 74 -1.86 -21.03 -8.97
C ALA A 74 -3.18 -20.42 -8.43
N ALA A 75 -3.53 -19.21 -8.89
CA ALA A 75 -4.68 -18.43 -8.42
C ALA A 75 -5.82 -18.29 -9.48
N GLU A 76 -5.72 -18.99 -10.62
CA GLU A 76 -6.81 -19.23 -11.59
C GLU A 76 -7.30 -20.69 -11.51
#